data_AF-A0A839QZQ5-F1
#
_entry.id   AF-A0A839QZQ5-F1
#
_cell.length_a   1.000
_cell.length_b   1.000
_cell.length_c   1.000
_cell.angle_alpha   90.00
_cell.angle_beta   90.00
_cell.angle_gamma   90.00
#
_symmetry.space_group_name_H-M   'P 1'
#
loop_
_entity.id
_entity.type
_entity.pdbx_description
1 polymer ?
#
loop_
_entity_poly.entity_id
_entity_poly.type
_entity_poly.pdbx_seq_one_letter_code
_entity_poly.pdbx_strand_id
1 'polypeptide(L)'
;MDMSAEFRKAVCEALPEAEITVDHFHVVALSNRMVTAVRLRRSHETVGRRGRMTEPSYKYRKLLTCNVENMSSRQQVRLEEIIAADIELGVVYAVKEKVRELLKTTDLEAFGTAWEALEAGVQATTMPEAKSLLRTLKSWKAELQVFCVTRLTNARSEAANLTAKNMKRIGRGYRNHRNYRLRILLSTAGLRPC
;
A
#
# COMPACT_ATOMS: atom_id res chain seq x y z
N MET A 1 -4.57 9.51 -6.23
CA MET A 1 -5.65 8.62 -6.69
C MET A 1 -5.22 7.17 -6.54
N ASP A 2 -6.17 6.24 -6.53
CA ASP A 2 -5.89 4.80 -6.50
C ASP A 2 -5.08 4.37 -7.73
N MET A 3 -4.26 3.32 -7.60
CA MET A 3 -3.48 2.76 -8.71
C MET A 3 -4.36 1.93 -9.66
N SER A 4 -5.27 2.58 -10.39
CA SER A 4 -6.12 1.98 -11.43
C SER A 4 -5.84 2.64 -12.78
N ALA A 5 -5.57 1.81 -13.78
CA ALA A 5 -5.28 2.28 -15.14
C ALA A 5 -6.51 2.95 -15.78
N GLU A 6 -7.71 2.49 -15.45
CA GLU A 6 -8.98 3.03 -15.92
C GLU A 6 -9.21 4.44 -15.38
N PHE A 7 -9.02 4.63 -14.06
CA PHE A 7 -9.12 5.96 -13.45
C PHE A 7 -8.05 6.91 -13.98
N ARG A 8 -6.81 6.45 -14.13
CA ARG A 8 -5.74 7.25 -14.74
C ARG A 8 -6.13 7.71 -16.13
N LYS A 9 -6.59 6.79 -16.98
CA LYS A 9 -7.04 7.11 -18.35
C LYS A 9 -8.15 8.14 -18.35
N ALA A 10 -9.19 7.94 -17.54
CA ALA A 10 -10.32 8.87 -17.44
C ALA A 10 -9.90 10.28 -17.00
N VAL A 11 -8.94 10.38 -16.06
CA VAL A 11 -8.43 11.69 -15.61
C VAL A 11 -7.59 12.35 -16.71
N CYS A 12 -6.72 11.62 -17.40
CA CYS A 12 -5.96 12.19 -18.52
C CYS A 12 -6.88 12.68 -19.66
N GLU A 13 -7.99 12.00 -19.92
CA GLU A 13 -8.98 12.42 -20.93
C GLU A 13 -9.77 13.65 -20.50
N ALA A 14 -10.19 13.73 -19.23
CA ALA A 14 -11.03 14.81 -18.72
C ALA A 14 -10.25 16.06 -18.30
N LEU A 15 -9.00 15.89 -17.84
CA LEU A 15 -8.13 16.91 -17.26
C LEU A 15 -6.69 16.75 -17.80
N PRO A 16 -6.44 17.06 -19.07
CA PRO A 16 -5.16 16.76 -19.74
C PRO A 16 -3.95 17.49 -19.16
N GLU A 17 -4.16 18.65 -18.53
CA GLU A 17 -3.11 19.45 -17.91
C GLU A 17 -2.86 19.11 -16.43
N ALA A 18 -3.66 18.23 -15.84
CA ALA A 18 -3.53 17.89 -14.41
C ALA A 18 -2.39 16.88 -14.17
N GLU A 19 -1.52 17.21 -13.23
CA GLU A 19 -0.55 16.25 -12.72
C GLU A 19 -1.24 15.21 -11.83
N ILE A 20 -0.94 13.93 -12.09
CA ILE A 20 -1.53 12.82 -11.36
C ILE A 20 -0.58 12.37 -10.26
N THR A 21 -1.08 12.32 -9.03
CA THR A 21 -0.38 11.72 -7.88
C THR A 21 -1.01 10.39 -7.48
N VAL A 22 -0.18 9.39 -7.13
CA VAL A 22 -0.63 8.12 -6.57
C VAL A 22 -0.86 8.24 -5.08
N ASP A 23 -1.93 7.61 -4.59
CA ASP A 23 -2.10 7.42 -3.15
C ASP A 23 -1.13 6.34 -2.63
N HIS A 24 -0.20 6.77 -1.79
CA HIS A 24 0.85 5.94 -1.22
C HIS A 24 0.34 4.71 -0.43
N PHE A 25 -0.90 4.73 0.08
CA PHE A 25 -1.47 3.61 0.81
C PHE A 25 -1.60 2.39 -0.10
N HIS A 26 -1.98 2.58 -1.37
CA HIS A 26 -2.07 1.49 -2.33
C HIS A 26 -0.71 0.91 -2.68
N VAL A 27 0.35 1.73 -2.68
CA VAL A 27 1.73 1.29 -2.90
C VAL A 27 2.20 0.39 -1.76
N VAL A 28 1.95 0.81 -0.51
CA VAL A 28 2.22 -0.01 0.69
C VAL A 28 1.38 -1.29 0.70
N ALA A 29 0.10 -1.20 0.32
CA ALA A 29 -0.77 -2.36 0.23
C ALA A 29 -0.29 -3.35 -0.85
N LEU A 30 0.29 -2.86 -1.95
CA LEU A 30 0.86 -3.68 -3.01
C LEU A 30 2.14 -4.40 -2.55
N SER A 31 3.04 -3.71 -1.85
CA SER A 31 4.25 -4.35 -1.30
C SER A 31 3.91 -5.39 -0.22
N ASN A 32 2.91 -5.13 0.64
CA ASN A 32 2.41 -6.10 1.61
C ASN A 32 1.76 -7.34 0.95
N ARG A 33 1.12 -7.16 -0.22
CA ARG A 33 0.60 -8.29 -1.02
C ARG A 33 1.72 -9.17 -1.55
N MET A 34 2.83 -8.59 -2.03
CA MET A 34 4.02 -9.35 -2.44
C MET A 34 4.55 -10.21 -1.29
N VAL A 35 4.76 -9.63 -0.11
CA VAL A 35 5.23 -10.37 1.08
C VAL A 35 4.27 -11.51 1.43
N THR A 36 2.96 -11.26 1.35
CA THR A 36 1.95 -12.28 1.61
C THR A 36 1.99 -13.41 0.58
N ALA A 37 2.18 -13.09 -0.70
CA ALA A 37 2.27 -14.07 -1.78
C ALA A 37 3.48 -14.99 -1.62
N VAL A 38 4.67 -14.43 -1.36
CA VAL A 38 5.89 -15.23 -1.12
C VAL A 38 5.70 -16.11 0.12
N ARG A 39 5.18 -15.57 1.23
CA ARG A 39 4.92 -16.38 2.43
C ARG A 39 3.96 -17.55 2.16
N LEU A 40 2.93 -17.35 1.32
CA LEU A 40 2.03 -18.44 0.95
C LEU A 40 2.73 -19.48 0.07
N ARG A 41 3.49 -19.05 -0.93
CA ARG A 41 4.27 -19.95 -1.80
C ARG A 41 5.27 -20.76 -0.98
N ARG A 42 6.09 -20.12 -0.13
CA ARG A 42 7.06 -20.76 0.77
C ARG A 42 6.42 -21.77 1.72
N SER A 43 5.23 -21.47 2.22
CA SER A 43 4.45 -22.42 3.02
C SER A 43 4.08 -23.67 2.23
N HIS A 44 3.59 -23.50 0.99
CA HIS A 44 3.26 -24.64 0.13
C HIS A 44 4.50 -25.45 -0.27
N GLU A 45 5.62 -24.80 -0.58
CA GLU A 45 6.88 -25.48 -0.93
C GLU A 45 7.47 -26.26 0.26
N THR A 46 7.43 -25.70 1.47
CA THR A 46 8.09 -26.30 2.64
C THR A 46 7.23 -27.37 3.33
N VAL A 47 5.92 -27.17 3.42
CA VAL A 47 5.01 -28.08 4.17
C VAL A 47 3.85 -28.62 3.35
N GLY A 48 3.77 -28.34 2.04
CA GLY A 48 2.74 -28.87 1.14
C GLY A 48 1.34 -28.28 1.34
N ARG A 49 1.18 -27.27 2.21
CA ARG A 49 -0.11 -26.69 2.58
C ARG A 49 0.01 -25.24 3.04
N ARG A 50 -1.15 -24.61 3.26
CA ARG A 50 -1.23 -23.33 3.96
C ARG A 50 -0.70 -23.45 5.39
N GLY A 51 -0.04 -22.38 5.84
CA GLY A 51 0.57 -22.34 7.16
C GLY A 51 -0.43 -22.31 8.31
N ARG A 52 0.04 -22.71 9.50
CA ARG A 52 -0.74 -22.89 10.75
C ARG A 52 -0.17 -22.09 11.90
N MET A 53 -0.95 -21.92 12.96
CA MET A 53 -0.55 -21.14 14.16
C MET A 53 0.66 -21.72 14.92
N THR A 54 1.04 -22.96 14.65
CA THR A 54 2.27 -23.59 15.19
C THR A 54 3.53 -23.15 14.45
N GLU A 55 3.41 -22.61 13.24
CA GLU A 55 4.54 -22.21 12.40
C GLU A 55 4.82 -20.71 12.58
N PRO A 56 6.06 -20.31 12.95
CA PRO A 56 6.39 -18.92 13.23
C PRO A 56 6.04 -17.96 12.08
N SER A 57 6.34 -18.33 10.84
CA SER A 57 6.07 -17.52 9.65
C SER A 57 4.57 -17.21 9.46
N TYR A 58 3.67 -18.11 9.89
CA TYR A 58 2.23 -17.88 9.84
C TYR A 58 1.70 -17.20 11.11
N LYS A 59 2.14 -17.65 12.29
CA LYS A 59 1.73 -17.13 13.60
C LYS A 59 2.01 -15.64 13.70
N TYR A 60 3.20 -15.22 13.25
CA TYR A 60 3.69 -13.85 13.35
C TYR A 60 3.68 -13.11 12.01
N ARG A 61 2.92 -13.60 11.02
CA ARG A 61 2.83 -13.00 9.66
C ARG A 61 2.58 -11.49 9.62
N LYS A 62 1.89 -10.93 10.64
CA LYS A 62 1.63 -9.49 10.74
C LYS A 62 2.90 -8.67 10.94
N LEU A 63 3.95 -9.25 11.53
CA LEU A 63 5.24 -8.58 11.70
C LEU A 63 5.91 -8.32 10.35
N LEU A 64 5.78 -9.23 9.38
CA LEU A 64 6.34 -9.05 8.04
C LEU A 64 5.74 -7.82 7.31
N THR A 65 4.48 -7.49 7.59
CA THR A 65 3.75 -6.37 6.97
C THR A 65 3.65 -5.12 7.86
N CYS A 66 4.06 -5.21 9.12
CA CYS A 66 4.05 -4.07 10.03
C CYS A 66 5.25 -3.17 9.75
N ASN A 67 5.13 -1.90 10.10
CA ASN A 67 6.24 -0.97 10.00
C ASN A 67 7.18 -1.17 11.18
N VAL A 68 8.49 -1.19 10.92
CA VAL A 68 9.51 -1.41 11.96
C VAL A 68 9.44 -0.38 13.10
N GLU A 69 9.11 0.88 12.79
CA GLU A 69 9.00 1.95 13.80
C GLU A 69 7.82 1.76 14.79
N ASN A 70 6.86 0.89 14.45
CA ASN A 70 5.71 0.58 15.30
C ASN A 70 5.89 -0.72 16.09
N MET A 71 7.07 -1.34 16.01
CA MET A 71 7.37 -2.60 16.68
C MET A 71 8.07 -2.36 18.02
N SER A 72 7.64 -3.08 19.05
CA SER A 72 8.42 -3.25 20.29
C SER A 72 9.71 -4.06 20.01
N SER A 73 10.71 -3.94 20.90
CA SER A 73 11.96 -4.70 20.80
C SER A 73 11.72 -6.22 20.73
N ARG A 74 10.73 -6.74 21.48
CA ARG A 74 10.34 -8.17 21.41
C ARG A 74 9.79 -8.58 20.05
N GLN A 75 9.07 -7.67 19.38
CA GLN A 75 8.55 -7.93 18.04
C GLN A 75 9.66 -7.85 16.98
N GLN A 76 10.65 -6.97 17.15
CA GLN A 76 11.81 -6.89 16.26
C GLN A 76 12.64 -8.19 16.32
N VAL A 77 12.98 -8.66 17.53
CA VAL A 77 13.66 -9.95 17.72
C VAL A 77 12.87 -11.09 17.06
N ARG A 78 11.55 -11.10 17.23
CA ARG A 78 10.69 -12.12 16.61
C ARG A 78 10.68 -12.03 15.08
N LEU A 79 10.71 -10.82 14.52
CA LEU A 79 10.80 -10.61 13.09
C LEU A 79 12.13 -11.15 12.55
N GLU A 80 13.24 -10.83 13.22
CA GLU A 80 14.60 -11.31 12.89
C GLU A 80 14.65 -12.84 12.84
N GLU A 81 14.08 -13.52 13.84
CA GLU A 81 13.97 -14.99 13.84
C GLU A 81 13.23 -15.53 12.60
N ILE A 82 12.14 -14.86 12.18
CA ILE A 82 11.32 -15.32 11.05
C ILE A 82 12.06 -15.13 9.73
N ILE A 83 12.72 -13.99 9.53
CA ILE A 83 13.44 -13.69 8.29
C ILE A 83 14.77 -14.46 8.21
N ALA A 84 15.38 -14.80 9.35
CA ALA A 84 16.56 -15.67 9.39
C ALA A 84 16.21 -17.13 9.07
N ALA A 85 15.00 -17.57 9.41
CA ALA A 85 14.53 -18.93 9.14
C ALA A 85 14.18 -19.19 7.66
N ASP A 86 13.94 -18.13 6.87
CA ASP A 86 13.63 -18.25 5.44
C ASP A 86 14.19 -17.05 4.67
N ILE A 87 15.23 -17.31 3.87
CA ILE A 87 15.95 -16.29 3.10
C ILE A 87 15.00 -15.52 2.18
N GLU A 88 14.03 -16.18 1.53
CA GLU A 88 13.10 -15.49 0.63
C GLU A 88 12.20 -14.52 1.40
N LEU A 89 11.78 -14.87 2.63
CA LEU A 89 11.04 -13.95 3.50
C LEU A 89 11.88 -12.73 3.88
N GLY A 90 13.17 -12.94 4.18
CA GLY A 90 14.10 -11.84 4.44
C GLY A 90 14.27 -10.90 3.23
N VAL A 91 14.43 -11.46 2.03
CA VAL A 91 14.56 -10.67 0.81
C VAL A 91 13.30 -9.86 0.53
N VAL A 92 12.10 -10.45 0.57
CA VAL A 92 10.87 -9.67 0.31
C VAL A 92 10.56 -8.66 1.41
N TYR A 93 10.96 -8.92 2.65
CA TYR A 93 10.86 -7.93 3.72
C TYR A 93 11.76 -6.72 3.43
N ALA A 94 13.02 -6.96 3.02
CA ALA A 94 13.94 -5.89 2.62
C ALA A 94 13.40 -5.07 1.43
N VAL A 95 12.87 -5.74 0.40
CA VAL A 95 12.22 -5.06 -0.74
C VAL A 95 11.04 -4.21 -0.27
N LYS A 96 10.20 -4.72 0.64
CA LYS A 96 9.09 -3.96 1.23
C LYS A 96 9.59 -2.71 1.97
N GLU A 97 10.63 -2.81 2.78
CA GLU A 97 11.21 -1.64 3.46
C GLU A 97 11.85 -0.64 2.49
N LYS A 98 12.47 -1.10 1.38
CA LYS A 98 12.95 -0.18 0.32
C LYS A 98 11.83 0.59 -0.36
N VAL A 99 10.67 -0.04 -0.60
CA VAL A 99 9.47 0.69 -1.06
C VAL A 99 9.04 1.75 -0.03
N ARG A 100 9.15 1.47 1.27
CA ARG A 100 8.81 2.45 2.30
C ARG A 100 9.81 3.60 2.37
N GLU A 101 11.10 3.33 2.24
CA GLU A 101 12.14 4.35 2.14
C GLU A 101 11.88 5.27 0.94
N LEU A 102 11.57 4.71 -0.22
CA LEU A 102 11.17 5.46 -1.42
C LEU A 102 9.98 6.38 -1.15
N LEU A 103 8.94 5.92 -0.45
CA LEU A 103 7.75 6.73 -0.14
C LEU A 103 8.00 7.82 0.92
N LYS A 104 9.12 7.77 1.64
CA LYS A 104 9.53 8.78 2.63
C LYS A 104 10.33 9.92 2.00
N THR A 105 10.83 9.79 0.78
CA THR A 105 11.58 10.86 0.11
C THR A 105 10.68 12.06 -0.20
N THR A 106 11.28 13.25 -0.21
CA THR A 106 10.58 14.53 -0.41
C THR A 106 11.13 15.35 -1.58
N ASP A 107 12.18 14.87 -2.23
CA ASP A 107 12.82 15.48 -3.39
C ASP A 107 13.20 14.40 -4.42
N LEU A 108 13.41 14.83 -5.66
CA LEU A 108 13.61 13.93 -6.79
C LEU A 108 15.00 13.25 -6.80
N GLU A 109 16.00 13.85 -6.17
CA GLU A 109 17.36 13.29 -6.09
C GLU A 109 17.38 12.11 -5.11
N ALA A 110 16.83 12.31 -3.91
CA ALA A 110 16.64 11.24 -2.93
C ALA A 110 15.71 10.15 -3.48
N PHE A 111 14.65 10.51 -4.20
CA PHE A 111 13.78 9.54 -4.87
C PHE A 111 14.55 8.70 -5.89
N GLY A 112 15.39 9.33 -6.72
CA GLY A 112 16.24 8.64 -7.69
C GLY A 112 17.16 7.61 -7.02
N THR A 113 17.84 8.01 -5.95
CA THR A 113 18.73 7.13 -5.18
C THR A 113 17.98 5.96 -4.55
N ALA A 114 16.84 6.23 -3.90
CA ALA A 114 16.01 5.18 -3.31
C ALA A 114 15.40 4.24 -4.38
N TRP A 115 15.08 4.78 -5.56
CA TRP A 115 14.57 4.01 -6.69
C TRP A 115 15.62 3.04 -7.23
N GLU A 116 16.85 3.50 -7.43
CA GLU A 116 17.97 2.66 -7.88
C GLU A 116 18.27 1.56 -6.87
N ALA A 117 18.28 1.87 -5.58
CA ALA A 117 18.47 0.88 -4.52
C ALA A 117 17.35 -0.18 -4.51
N LEU A 118 16.09 0.22 -4.70
CA LEU A 118 14.96 -0.69 -4.82
C LEU A 118 15.09 -1.58 -6.07
N GLU A 119 15.42 -0.99 -7.21
CA GLU A 119 15.59 -1.71 -8.47
C GLU A 119 16.73 -2.72 -8.39
N ALA A 120 17.90 -2.33 -7.87
CA ALA A 120 19.01 -3.23 -7.64
C ALA A 120 18.63 -4.40 -6.71
N GLY A 121 17.94 -4.12 -5.61
CA GLY A 121 17.47 -5.15 -4.67
C GLY A 121 16.50 -6.16 -5.31
N VAL A 122 15.62 -5.71 -6.22
CA VAL A 122 14.71 -6.60 -6.95
C VAL A 122 15.44 -7.37 -8.06
N GLN A 123 16.42 -6.77 -8.74
CA GLN A 123 17.21 -7.47 -9.77
C GLN A 123 18.12 -8.55 -9.18
N ALA A 124 18.56 -8.39 -7.93
CA ALA A 124 19.34 -9.39 -7.22
C ALA A 124 18.55 -10.67 -6.88
N THR A 125 17.23 -10.70 -7.05
CA THR A 125 16.39 -11.87 -6.81
C THR A 125 15.70 -12.37 -8.08
N THR A 126 15.47 -13.68 -8.14
CA THR A 126 14.72 -14.33 -9.22
C THR A 126 13.21 -14.39 -8.95
N MET A 127 12.76 -13.98 -7.75
CA MET A 127 11.37 -14.11 -7.30
C MET A 127 10.38 -13.37 -8.23
N PRO A 128 9.38 -14.07 -8.79
CA PRO A 128 8.41 -13.45 -9.69
C PRO A 128 7.55 -12.39 -9.00
N GLU A 129 7.25 -12.55 -7.70
CA GLU A 129 6.44 -11.59 -6.95
C GLU A 129 7.12 -10.23 -6.81
N ALA A 130 8.43 -10.22 -6.53
CA ALA A 130 9.24 -9.00 -6.45
C ALA A 130 9.35 -8.31 -7.82
N LYS A 131 9.59 -9.09 -8.88
CA LYS A 131 9.61 -8.58 -10.26
C LYS A 131 8.27 -7.98 -10.68
N SER A 132 7.16 -8.63 -10.30
CA SER A 132 5.81 -8.12 -10.58
C SER A 132 5.51 -6.82 -9.83
N LEU A 133 5.95 -6.71 -8.57
CA LEU A 133 5.86 -5.46 -7.81
C LEU A 133 6.61 -4.33 -8.55
N LEU A 134 7.90 -4.54 -8.87
CA LEU A 134 8.71 -3.52 -9.53
C LEU A 134 8.13 -3.11 -10.89
N ARG A 135 7.61 -4.06 -11.69
CA ARG A 135 6.94 -3.75 -12.96
C ARG A 135 5.76 -2.82 -12.77
N THR A 136 4.95 -3.06 -11.73
CA THR A 136 3.81 -2.21 -11.40
C THR A 136 4.30 -0.83 -10.95
N LEU A 137 5.30 -0.76 -10.07
CA LEU A 137 5.85 0.53 -9.65
C LEU A 137 6.41 1.33 -10.82
N LYS A 138 7.10 0.68 -11.77
CA LYS A 138 7.61 1.31 -12.99
C LYS A 138 6.50 1.94 -13.82
N SER A 139 5.35 1.29 -13.95
CA SER A 139 4.22 1.85 -14.71
C SER A 139 3.56 3.06 -14.03
N TRP A 140 3.90 3.34 -12.78
CA TRP A 140 3.38 4.44 -11.97
C TRP A 140 4.49 5.40 -11.48
N LYS A 141 5.70 5.32 -12.08
CA LYS A 141 6.89 6.04 -11.60
C LYS A 141 6.70 7.55 -11.64
N ALA A 142 6.10 8.08 -12.71
CA ALA A 142 5.87 9.52 -12.86
C ALA A 142 4.93 10.03 -11.75
N GLU A 143 3.84 9.31 -11.49
CA GLU A 143 2.85 9.69 -10.48
C GLU A 143 3.39 9.52 -9.04
N LEU A 144 4.34 8.60 -8.84
CA LEU A 144 5.09 8.48 -7.58
C LEU A 144 6.05 9.66 -7.38
N GLN A 145 6.66 10.19 -8.44
CA GLN A 145 7.49 11.40 -8.38
C GLN A 145 6.63 12.63 -8.05
N VAL A 146 5.43 12.73 -8.63
CA VAL A 146 4.46 13.78 -8.24
C VAL A 146 4.09 13.65 -6.75
N PHE A 147 3.82 12.44 -6.26
CA PHE A 147 3.60 12.22 -4.82
C PHE A 147 4.80 12.64 -3.97
N CYS A 148 6.02 12.30 -4.40
CA CYS A 148 7.26 12.65 -3.70
C CYS A 148 7.37 14.16 -3.44
N VAL A 149 7.13 14.97 -4.48
CA VAL A 149 7.25 16.43 -4.40
C VAL A 149 6.04 17.07 -3.71
N THR A 150 4.83 16.67 -4.07
CA THR A 150 3.60 17.34 -3.61
C THR A 150 3.12 16.87 -2.25
N ARG A 151 3.47 15.64 -1.86
CA ARG A 151 3.00 14.94 -0.64
C ARG A 151 1.47 14.89 -0.53
N LEU A 152 0.75 15.09 -1.63
CA LEU A 152 -0.70 15.08 -1.65
C LEU A 152 -1.22 13.66 -1.43
N THR A 153 -2.15 13.53 -0.48
CA THR A 153 -2.81 12.26 -0.15
C THR A 153 -4.30 12.35 -0.41
N ASN A 154 -4.95 11.20 -0.63
CA ASN A 154 -6.40 11.16 -0.81
C ASN A 154 -7.17 11.24 0.53
N ALA A 155 -6.48 11.46 1.65
CA ALA A 155 -7.03 11.37 3.00
C ALA A 155 -8.29 12.25 3.21
N ARG A 156 -8.32 13.46 2.61
CA ARG A 156 -9.50 14.34 2.68
C ARG A 156 -10.71 13.72 2.00
N SER A 157 -10.54 13.19 0.80
CA SER A 157 -11.60 12.49 0.06
C SER A 157 -12.03 11.21 0.76
N GLU A 158 -11.08 10.46 1.34
CA GLU A 158 -11.36 9.27 2.13
C GLU A 158 -12.17 9.57 3.39
N ALA A 159 -11.86 10.64 4.12
CA ALA A 159 -12.62 11.09 5.28
C ALA A 159 -14.06 11.46 4.91
N ALA A 160 -14.26 12.15 3.78
CA ALA A 160 -15.59 12.43 3.25
C ALA A 160 -16.35 11.14 2.87
N ASN A 161 -15.67 10.20 2.19
CA ASN A 161 -16.24 8.90 1.82
C ASN A 161 -16.61 8.05 3.05
N LEU A 162 -15.78 8.07 4.09
CA LEU A 162 -16.05 7.38 5.34
C LEU A 162 -17.28 7.97 6.04
N THR A 163 -17.39 9.30 6.06
CA THR A 163 -18.54 10.02 6.62
C THR A 163 -19.84 9.63 5.88
N ALA A 164 -19.81 9.58 4.55
CA ALA A 164 -20.93 9.11 3.74
C ALA A 164 -21.28 7.62 3.99
N LYS A 165 -20.29 6.75 4.14
CA LYS A 165 -20.50 5.32 4.48
C LYS A 165 -21.09 5.16 5.88
N ASN A 166 -20.63 5.93 6.86
CA ASN A 166 -21.16 5.91 8.22
C ASN A 166 -22.62 6.37 8.25
N MET A 167 -22.98 7.43 7.52
CA MET A 167 -24.38 7.83 7.38
C MET A 167 -25.24 6.72 6.79
N LYS A 168 -24.75 6.02 5.76
CA LYS A 168 -25.44 4.84 5.20
C LYS A 168 -25.63 3.73 6.23
N ARG A 169 -24.61 3.46 7.05
CA ARG A 169 -24.66 2.43 8.10
C ARG A 169 -25.64 2.80 9.21
N ILE A 170 -25.60 4.04 9.70
CA ILE A 170 -26.52 4.56 10.73
C ILE A 170 -27.97 4.49 10.22
N GLY A 171 -28.20 4.87 8.96
CA GLY A 171 -29.51 4.79 8.31
C GLY A 171 -29.99 3.36 7.98
N ARG A 172 -29.20 2.31 8.27
CA ARG A 172 -29.46 0.91 7.89
C ARG A 172 -29.69 0.72 6.38
N GLY A 173 -29.00 1.52 5.58
CA GLY A 173 -29.15 1.57 4.13
C GLY A 173 -30.24 2.52 3.66
N TYR A 174 -30.09 3.03 2.44
CA TYR A 174 -31.07 3.89 1.78
C TYR A 174 -31.60 3.17 0.56
N ARG A 175 -32.93 3.09 0.43
CA ARG A 175 -33.60 2.50 -0.74
C ARG A 175 -33.57 3.43 -1.96
N ASN A 176 -33.40 4.73 -1.74
CA ASN A 176 -33.41 5.76 -2.78
C ASN A 176 -32.12 6.59 -2.72
N HIS A 177 -31.41 6.68 -3.85
CA HIS A 177 -30.19 7.45 -3.98
C HIS A 177 -30.39 8.95 -3.72
N ARG A 178 -31.53 9.53 -4.12
CA ARG A 178 -31.89 10.93 -3.83
C ARG A 178 -31.91 11.20 -2.33
N ASN A 179 -32.54 10.32 -1.55
CA ASN A 179 -32.62 10.46 -0.10
C ASN A 179 -31.24 10.31 0.56
N TYR A 180 -30.41 9.39 0.04
CA TYR A 180 -29.04 9.25 0.50
C TYR A 180 -28.21 10.52 0.24
N ARG A 181 -28.27 11.05 -0.98
CA ARG A 181 -27.60 12.30 -1.38
C ARG A 181 -28.05 13.47 -0.51
N LEU A 182 -29.36 13.63 -0.30
CA LEU A 182 -29.90 14.69 0.57
C LEU A 182 -29.38 14.56 2.01
N ARG A 183 -29.31 13.34 2.56
CA ARG A 183 -28.75 13.14 3.89
C ARG A 183 -27.28 13.55 3.98
N ILE A 184 -26.47 13.17 2.98
CA ILE A 184 -25.05 13.57 2.91
C ILE A 184 -24.96 15.10 2.90
N LEU A 185 -25.69 15.76 1.99
CA LEU A 185 -25.66 17.22 1.84
C LEU A 185 -26.12 17.95 3.10
N LEU A 186 -27.17 17.47 3.77
CA LEU A 186 -27.64 18.05 5.03
C LEU A 186 -26.59 17.94 6.14
N SER A 187 -25.90 16.80 6.22
CA SER A 187 -24.85 16.58 7.22
C SER A 187 -23.61 17.45 6.95
N THR A 188 -23.28 17.71 5.68
CA THR A 188 -22.11 18.52 5.31
C THR A 188 -22.42 20.02 5.31
N ALA A 189 -23.67 20.44 5.03
CA ALA A 189 -24.08 21.84 5.06
C ALA A 189 -24.13 22.45 6.47
N GLY A 190 -24.27 21.62 7.51
CA GLY A 190 -24.17 22.03 8.91
C GLY A 190 -22.72 22.21 9.41
N LEU A 191 -21.72 21.77 8.64
CA LEU A 191 -20.30 21.95 8.92
C LEU A 191 -19.82 23.21 8.21
N ARG A 192 -20.12 24.39 8.74
CA ARG A 192 -19.42 25.61 8.30
C ARG A 192 -17.95 25.49 8.76
N PRO A 193 -16.97 25.69 7.88
CA PRO A 193 -15.59 25.80 8.33
C PRO A 193 -15.47 27.07 9.20
N CYS A 194 -14.87 26.91 10.38
CA CYS A 194 -14.34 28.02 11.16
C CYS A 194 -13.13 28.62 10.44
#